data_AF-A0ABD0RLB3-F1
#
_entry.id   AF-A0ABD0RLB3-F1
#
_cell.length_a   1.000
_cell.length_b   1.000
_cell.length_c   1.000
_cell.angle_alpha   90.00
_cell.angle_beta   90.00
_cell.angle_gamma   90.00
#
_symmetry.space_group_name_H-M   'P 1'
#
loop_
_entity.id
_entity.type
_entity.pdbx_description
1 polymer ?
#
loop_
_entity_poly.entity_id
_entity_poly.type
_entity_poly.pdbx_seq_one_letter_code
_entity_poly.pdbx_strand_id
1 'polypeptide(L)'
;IPAILKDGESVGAIVLHAGVNDTRLRQTEVLKRDFSSLIETVRSTSPATRIIVSGPLPTYRRGHERLFRADGLHPSRVGAELLSDNISRTLRSI
;
A
#
# COMPACT_ATOMS: atom_id res chain seq x y z
N ILE A 1 13.25 -4.64 0.45
CA ILE A 1 12.28 -5.47 1.22
C ILE A 1 12.95 -6.67 1.88
N PRO A 2 13.74 -7.51 1.17
CA PRO A 2 14.45 -8.62 1.82
C PRO A 2 15.37 -8.19 2.96
N ALA A 3 16.03 -7.04 2.82
CA ALA A 3 16.89 -6.49 3.88
C ALA A 3 16.12 -6.14 5.17
N ILE A 4 14.89 -5.62 5.05
CA ILE A 4 14.04 -5.24 6.19
C ILE A 4 13.54 -6.49 6.94
N LEU A 5 13.40 -7.62 6.23
CA LEU A 5 12.96 -8.89 6.79
C LEU A 5 14.12 -9.78 7.29
N LYS A 6 15.38 -9.37 7.05
CA LYS A 6 16.58 -10.17 7.38
C LYS A 6 17.10 -9.94 8.79
N ASP A 7 16.73 -8.85 9.46
CA ASP A 7 17.31 -8.46 10.76
C ASP A 7 16.70 -9.21 11.98
N GLY A 8 16.07 -10.36 11.77
CA GLY A 8 15.60 -11.23 12.86
C GLY A 8 14.38 -10.73 13.62
N GLU A 9 13.86 -9.54 13.30
CA GLU A 9 12.59 -9.07 13.83
C GLU A 9 11.42 -9.80 13.14
N SER A 10 10.61 -10.46 13.95
CA SER A 10 9.34 -11.05 13.54
C SER A 10 8.37 -9.94 13.11
N VAL A 11 8.32 -9.64 11.81
CA VAL A 11 7.35 -8.69 11.25
C VAL A 11 5.95 -9.33 11.30
N GLY A 12 5.08 -8.81 12.17
CA GLY A 12 3.72 -9.34 12.35
C GLY A 12 2.78 -9.05 11.18
N ALA A 13 2.97 -7.93 10.48
CA ALA A 13 2.19 -7.55 9.30
C ALA A 13 2.96 -6.59 8.37
N ILE A 14 2.74 -6.72 7.06
CA ILE A 14 3.20 -5.80 6.01
C ILE A 14 1.99 -5.20 5.32
N VAL A 15 1.94 -3.87 5.23
CA VAL A 15 0.92 -3.15 4.46
C VAL A 15 1.53 -2.64 3.15
N LEU A 16 1.00 -3.10 2.02
CA LEU A 16 1.39 -2.69 0.69
C LEU A 16 0.41 -1.63 0.18
N HIS A 17 0.87 -0.38 0.03
CA HIS A 17 0.09 0.71 -0.57
C HIS A 17 0.84 1.26 -1.78
N ALA A 18 0.52 0.77 -2.98
CA ALA A 18 1.22 1.10 -4.21
C ALA A 18 0.28 1.02 -5.43
N GLY A 19 0.75 1.48 -6.59
CA GLY A 19 0.04 1.38 -7.88
C GLY A 19 -0.53 2.68 -8.43
N VAL A 20 -0.42 3.80 -7.73
CA VAL A 20 -0.87 5.12 -8.22
C VAL A 20 -0.07 5.55 -9.46
N ASN A 21 1.25 5.35 -9.45
CA ASN A 21 2.12 5.69 -10.58
C ASN A 21 1.92 4.73 -11.77
N ASP A 22 1.77 3.44 -11.49
CA ASP A 22 1.61 2.38 -12.49
C ASP A 22 0.28 2.46 -13.23
N THR A 23 -0.81 2.76 -12.50
CA THR A 23 -2.13 3.02 -13.11
C THR A 23 -2.11 4.26 -13.99
N ARG A 24 -1.38 5.32 -13.59
CA ARG A 24 -1.18 6.53 -14.41
C ARG A 24 -0.42 6.23 -15.71
N LEU A 25 0.54 5.31 -15.67
CA LEU A 25 1.34 4.90 -16.82
C LEU A 25 0.73 3.73 -17.62
N ARG A 26 -0.48 3.25 -17.26
CA ARG A 26 -1.14 2.07 -17.85
C ARG A 26 -0.31 0.78 -17.79
N GLN A 27 0.54 0.65 -16.77
CA GLN A 27 1.43 -0.49 -16.57
C GLN A 27 0.82 -1.55 -15.64
N THR A 28 -0.48 -1.83 -15.79
CA THR A 28 -1.21 -2.73 -14.87
C THR A 28 -0.66 -4.15 -14.86
N GLU A 29 -0.10 -4.63 -15.98
CA GLU A 29 0.53 -5.96 -16.04
C GLU A 29 1.89 -6.02 -15.34
N VAL A 30 2.65 -4.92 -15.38
CA VAL A 30 3.91 -4.79 -14.60
C VAL A 30 3.58 -4.74 -13.12
N LEU A 31 2.58 -3.96 -12.73
CA LEU A 31 2.11 -3.87 -11.35
C LEU A 31 1.70 -5.24 -10.80
N LYS A 32 0.94 -6.04 -11.55
CA LYS A 32 0.56 -7.40 -11.14
C LYS A 32 1.79 -8.27 -10.90
N ARG A 33 2.76 -8.23 -11.81
CA ARG A 33 4.00 -9.02 -11.70
C ARG A 33 4.81 -8.60 -10.48
N ASP A 34 4.93 -7.31 -10.23
CA ASP A 34 5.69 -6.77 -9.12
C ASP A 34 5.03 -7.11 -7.77
N PHE A 35 3.69 -7.03 -7.70
CA PHE A 35 2.95 -7.49 -6.52
C PHE A 35 3.14 -8.98 -6.24
N SER A 36 3.04 -9.84 -7.27
CA SER A 36 3.26 -11.28 -7.09
C SER A 36 4.68 -11.58 -6.61
N SER A 37 5.68 -10.99 -7.25
CA SER A 37 7.08 -11.16 -6.85
C SER A 37 7.34 -10.69 -5.42
N LEU A 38 6.70 -9.59 -5.02
CA LEU A 38 6.78 -9.08 -3.66
C LEU A 38 6.15 -10.02 -2.64
N ILE A 39 4.96 -10.53 -2.90
CA ILE A 39 4.27 -11.48 -2.02
C ILE A 39 5.09 -12.77 -1.86
N GLU A 40 5.64 -13.30 -2.95
CA GLU A 40 6.51 -14.49 -2.94
C GLU A 40 7.76 -14.25 -2.09
N THR A 41 8.40 -13.09 -2.24
CA THR A 41 9.59 -12.71 -1.47
C THR A 41 9.30 -12.62 0.03
N VAL A 42 8.15 -12.04 0.40
CA VAL A 42 7.74 -11.96 1.81
C VAL A 42 7.48 -13.36 2.36
N ARG A 43 6.73 -14.20 1.62
CA ARG A 43 6.40 -15.55 2.07
C ARG A 43 7.62 -16.47 2.20
N SER A 44 8.60 -16.33 1.32
CA SER A 44 9.85 -17.11 1.40
C SER A 44 10.73 -16.70 2.57
N THR A 45 10.69 -15.42 2.95
CA THR A 45 11.50 -14.89 4.07
C THR A 45 10.79 -15.04 5.41
N SER A 46 9.47 -14.89 5.46
CA SER A 46 8.68 -14.91 6.70
C SER A 46 7.26 -15.44 6.44
N PRO A 47 7.06 -16.77 6.52
CA PRO A 47 5.77 -17.41 6.22
C PRO A 47 4.62 -16.97 7.13
N ALA A 48 4.94 -16.56 8.36
CA ALA A 48 3.95 -16.12 9.37
C ALA A 48 3.54 -14.64 9.24
N THR A 49 4.23 -13.86 8.40
CA THR A 49 3.95 -12.43 8.24
C THR A 49 2.65 -12.24 7.46
N ARG A 50 1.71 -11.51 8.05
CA ARG A 50 0.46 -11.13 7.38
C ARG A 50 0.76 -10.09 6.29
N ILE A 51 0.11 -10.19 5.14
CA ILE A 51 0.22 -9.21 4.06
C ILE A 51 -1.14 -8.57 3.83
N ILE A 52 -1.20 -7.25 3.90
CA ILE A 52 -2.39 -6.45 3.65
C ILE A 52 -2.13 -5.61 2.42
N VAL A 53 -2.97 -5.75 1.39
CA VAL A 53 -2.89 -4.92 0.18
C VAL A 53 -3.90 -3.79 0.30
N SER A 54 -3.41 -2.57 0.49
CA SER A 54 -4.20 -1.36 0.39
C SER A 54 -4.17 -0.88 -1.06
N GLY A 55 -5.33 -0.81 -1.70
CA GLY A 55 -5.43 -0.31 -3.07
C GLY A 55 -4.91 1.14 -3.20
N PRO A 56 -4.45 1.55 -4.39
CA PRO A 56 -3.96 2.91 -4.61
C PRO A 56 -5.06 3.92 -4.25
N LEU A 57 -4.68 5.01 -3.56
CA LEU A 57 -5.61 6.12 -3.35
C LEU A 57 -6.17 6.57 -4.72
N PRO A 58 -7.49 6.78 -4.84
CA PRO A 58 -8.06 7.27 -6.10
C PRO A 58 -7.39 8.59 -6.45
N THR A 59 -6.81 8.70 -7.64
CA THR A 59 -6.32 10.00 -8.12
C THR A 59 -7.49 10.97 -8.25
N TYR A 60 -7.22 12.27 -8.06
CA TYR A 60 -8.22 13.32 -8.06
C TYR A 60 -9.33 13.12 -9.12
N ARG A 61 -10.54 12.81 -8.65
CA ARG A 61 -11.78 12.94 -9.41
C ARG A 61 -12.68 13.92 -8.66
N ARG A 62 -13.47 14.71 -9.41
CA ARG A 62 -14.37 15.75 -8.87
C ARG A 62 -15.08 15.25 -7.60
N GLY A 63 -14.95 15.99 -6.50
CA GLY A 63 -15.61 15.73 -5.21
C GLY A 63 -14.70 15.42 -4.01
N HIS A 64 -13.40 15.16 -4.22
CA HIS A 64 -12.47 14.74 -3.14
C HIS A 64 -11.38 15.80 -2.82
N GLU A 65 -11.62 17.06 -3.15
CA GLU A 65 -10.61 18.14 -3.15
C GLU A 65 -9.92 18.32 -1.79
N ARG A 66 -10.64 18.10 -0.69
CA ARG A 66 -10.09 18.22 0.68
C ARG A 66 -9.14 17.08 1.07
N LEU A 67 -9.19 15.95 0.37
CA LEU A 67 -8.41 14.75 0.69
C LEU A 67 -7.04 14.71 0.00
N PHE A 68 -6.86 15.55 -1.02
CA PHE A 68 -5.62 15.64 -1.80
C PHE A 68 -4.97 17.01 -1.62
N ARG A 69 -3.67 17.09 -1.86
CA ARG A 69 -2.96 18.36 -2.04
C ARG A 69 -3.39 19.00 -3.35
N ALA A 70 -2.95 20.24 -3.56
CA ALA A 70 -3.21 20.99 -4.80
C ALA A 70 -2.68 20.28 -6.06
N ASP A 71 -1.73 19.35 -5.93
CA ASP A 71 -1.24 18.51 -7.04
C ASP A 71 -2.19 17.38 -7.46
N GLY A 72 -3.28 17.14 -6.70
CA GLY A 72 -4.27 16.10 -6.97
C GLY A 72 -3.73 14.66 -6.87
N LEU A 73 -2.52 14.48 -6.35
CA LEU A 73 -1.81 13.20 -6.29
C LEU A 73 -1.51 12.79 -4.86
N HIS A 74 -0.98 13.71 -4.06
CA HIS A 74 -0.57 13.41 -2.70
C HIS A 74 -1.74 13.65 -1.73
N PRO A 75 -1.88 12.84 -0.67
CA PRO A 75 -2.90 13.08 0.34
C PRO A 75 -2.63 14.41 1.07
N SER A 76 -3.72 15.14 1.34
CA SER A 76 -3.72 16.23 2.32
C SER A 76 -3.56 15.64 3.73
N ARG A 77 -3.44 16.49 4.75
CA ARG A 77 -3.45 16.02 6.15
C ARG A 77 -4.71 15.20 6.47
N VAL A 78 -5.87 15.70 6.05
CA VAL A 78 -7.16 15.02 6.25
C VAL A 78 -7.21 13.69 5.48
N GLY A 79 -6.67 13.65 4.26
CA GLY A 79 -6.57 12.42 3.47
C GLY A 79 -5.64 11.38 4.10
N ALA A 80 -4.52 11.81 4.67
CA ALA A 80 -3.58 10.94 5.36
C ALA A 80 -4.16 10.37 6.66
N GLU A 81 -4.88 11.19 7.43
CA GLU A 81 -5.60 10.76 8.64
C GLU A 81 -6.64 9.67 8.30
N LEU A 82 -7.49 9.90 7.29
CA LEU A 82 -8.46 8.90 6.85
C LEU A 82 -7.82 7.59 6.34
N LEU A 83 -6.71 7.68 5.59
CA LEU A 83 -5.98 6.50 5.14
C LEU A 83 -5.42 5.71 6.32
N SER A 84 -4.84 6.41 7.31
CA SER A 84 -4.31 5.80 8.53
C SER A 84 -5.40 5.07 9.32
N ASP A 85 -6.57 5.71 9.48
CA ASP A 85 -7.71 5.11 10.18
C ASP A 85 -8.22 3.86 9.47
N ASN A 86 -8.29 3.87 8.13
CA ASN A 86 -8.70 2.71 7.34
C ASN A 86 -7.71 1.54 7.47
N ILE A 87 -6.41 1.82 7.40
CA ILE A 87 -5.35 0.82 7.61
C ILE A 87 -5.46 0.25 9.03
N SER A 88 -5.59 1.11 10.03
CA SER A 88 -5.72 0.71 11.44
C SER A 88 -6.96 -0.14 11.68
N ARG A 89 -8.10 0.21 11.07
CA ARG A 89 -9.34 -0.59 11.16
C ARG A 89 -9.15 -1.98 10.56
N THR A 90 -8.48 -2.06 9.41
CA THR A 90 -8.21 -3.34 8.73
C THR A 90 -7.29 -4.21 9.57
N LEU A 91 -6.22 -3.64 10.12
CA LEU A 91 -5.28 -4.35 11.01
C LEU A 91 -5.94 -4.91 12.27
N ARG A 92 -7.00 -4.25 12.78
CA ARG A 92 -7.74 -4.71 13.96
C ARG A 92 -8.80 -5.78 13.66
N SER A 93 -9.18 -5.95 12.40
CA SER A 93 -10.25 -6.90 11.99
C SER A 93 -9.75 -8.27 11.57
N ILE A 94 -8.44 -8.49 11.56
CA ILE A 94 -7.75 -9.73 11.13
C ILE A 94 -6.78 -10.23 12.21
#